data_AF-A0A9C8DYJ8-F1
#
_entry.id   AF-A0A9C8DYJ8-F1
#
_cell.length_a   1.000
_cell.length_b   1.000
_cell.length_c   1.000
_cell.angle_alpha   90.00
_cell.angle_beta   90.00
_cell.angle_gamma   90.00
#
_symmetry.space_group_name_H-M   'P 1'
#
loop_
_entity.id
_entity.type
_entity.pdbx_description
1 polymer ?
#
loop_
_entity_poly.entity_id
_entity_poly.type
_entity_poly.pdbx_seq_one_letter_code
_entity_poly.pdbx_strand_id
1 'polypeptide(L)'
;MYKNISTWLLKISSTWLMIASLLLMAGFLILVLPAQAAVSFQESGSERSPDTTFYYTPEALYQMAEEYGAKGRQAYIQTRWTFDLVFPLVYTCFLAVGISWFVQRLNGWADAWKLTNLIPVLGGSFDLLENSAATLAMSSFPAKPQILLSAASLFTPIKWVLVGASFIPYFVFVLAWLIRQIQSRNN
;
A
#
# COMPACT_ATOMS: atom_id res chain seq x y z
N MET A 1 -16.78 -14.00 8.15
CA MET A 1 -15.97 -13.73 6.95
C MET A 1 -14.57 -13.22 7.30
N TYR A 2 -14.40 -12.03 7.90
CA TYR A 2 -13.07 -11.46 8.20
C TYR A 2 -12.17 -12.33 9.10
N LYS A 3 -12.74 -13.00 10.11
CA LYS A 3 -12.00 -13.96 10.96
C LYS A 3 -11.39 -15.13 10.18
N ASN A 4 -12.06 -15.56 9.11
CA ASN A 4 -11.58 -16.64 8.25
C ASN A 4 -10.36 -16.18 7.43
N ILE A 5 -10.40 -14.95 6.90
CA ILE A 5 -9.27 -14.36 6.16
C ILE A 5 -8.06 -14.18 7.09
N SER A 6 -8.27 -13.61 8.29
CA SER A 6 -7.19 -13.43 9.25
C SER A 6 -6.57 -14.77 9.67
N THR A 7 -7.41 -15.79 9.91
CA THR A 7 -6.93 -17.14 10.27
C THR A 7 -6.20 -17.82 9.12
N TRP A 8 -6.63 -17.60 7.87
CA TRP A 8 -5.92 -18.07 6.70
C TRP A 8 -4.55 -17.40 6.57
N LEU A 9 -4.47 -16.07 6.70
CA LEU A 9 -3.21 -15.32 6.70
C LEU A 9 -2.25 -15.83 7.77
N LEU A 10 -2.75 -16.08 8.97
CA LEU A 10 -2.01 -16.74 10.04
C LEU A 10 -1.45 -18.08 9.54
N LYS A 11 -2.29 -19.00 9.07
CA LYS A 11 -1.86 -20.35 8.67
C LYS A 11 -0.80 -20.37 7.58
N ILE A 12 -0.86 -19.48 6.60
CA ILE A 12 0.09 -19.47 5.47
C ILE A 12 1.44 -18.80 5.81
N SER A 13 1.50 -18.00 6.88
CA SER A 13 2.64 -17.15 7.20
C SER A 13 3.81 -17.93 7.80
N SER A 14 4.54 -18.64 6.93
CA SER A 14 5.75 -19.38 7.26
C SER A 14 7.00 -18.47 7.30
N THR A 15 8.10 -18.95 7.88
CA THR A 15 9.39 -18.22 7.89
C THR A 15 9.90 -17.93 6.49
N TRP A 16 9.81 -18.89 5.58
CA TRP A 16 10.23 -18.70 4.20
C TRP A 16 9.36 -17.66 3.47
N LEU A 17 8.05 -17.66 3.71
CA LEU A 17 7.17 -16.65 3.13
C LEU A 17 7.45 -15.25 3.69
N MET A 18 7.72 -15.13 4.99
CA MET A 18 8.12 -13.86 5.61
C MET A 18 9.43 -13.33 5.04
N ILE A 19 10.46 -14.19 4.91
CA ILE A 19 11.74 -13.80 4.32
C ILE A 19 11.55 -13.42 2.85
N ALA A 20 10.82 -14.22 2.08
CA ALA A 20 10.57 -13.95 0.67
C ALA A 20 9.82 -12.62 0.47
N SER A 21 8.78 -12.34 1.27
CA SER A 21 8.02 -11.09 1.17
C SER A 21 8.85 -9.88 1.61
N LEU A 22 9.71 -10.02 2.63
CA LEU A 22 10.67 -8.99 3.04
C LEU A 22 11.69 -8.70 1.93
N LEU A 23 12.29 -9.74 1.34
CA LEU A 23 13.25 -9.57 0.25
C LEU A 23 12.60 -8.94 -1.00
N LEU A 24 11.38 -9.36 -1.32
CA LEU A 24 10.60 -8.78 -2.41
C LEU A 24 10.32 -7.29 -2.14
N MET A 25 9.87 -6.94 -0.93
CA MET A 25 9.65 -5.55 -0.53
C MET A 25 10.94 -4.73 -0.60
N ALA A 26 12.05 -5.24 -0.05
CA ALA A 26 13.33 -4.56 -0.09
C ALA A 26 13.84 -4.35 -1.53
N GLY A 27 13.74 -5.37 -2.39
CA GLY A 27 14.09 -5.26 -3.81
C GLY A 27 13.23 -4.21 -4.53
N PHE A 28 11.93 -4.17 -4.21
CA PHE A 28 11.02 -3.17 -4.75
C PHE A 28 11.40 -1.74 -4.34
N LEU A 29 11.74 -1.54 -3.06
CA LEU A 29 12.16 -0.24 -2.52
C LEU A 29 13.52 0.23 -3.08
N ILE A 30 14.47 -0.68 -3.25
CA ILE A 30 15.85 -0.34 -3.64
C ILE A 30 16.00 -0.20 -5.15
N LEU A 31 15.33 -1.05 -5.92
CA LEU A 31 15.55 -1.16 -7.37
C LEU A 31 14.43 -0.50 -8.16
N VAL A 32 13.18 -0.68 -7.75
CA VAL A 32 12.02 -0.34 -8.58
C VAL A 32 11.54 1.09 -8.31
N LEU A 33 11.38 1.49 -7.04
CA LEU A 33 10.94 2.84 -6.70
C LEU A 33 11.86 3.95 -7.24
N PRO A 34 13.20 3.88 -7.09
CA PRO A 34 14.08 4.92 -7.63
C PRO A 34 14.03 5.00 -9.16
N ALA A 35 13.93 3.86 -9.83
CA ALA A 35 13.79 3.80 -11.29
C ALA A 35 12.47 4.47 -11.74
N GLN A 36 11.36 4.18 -11.05
CA GLN A 36 10.06 4.78 -11.38
C GLN A 36 10.05 6.29 -11.12
N ALA A 37 10.65 6.75 -10.02
CA ALA A 37 10.75 8.17 -9.71
C ALA A 37 11.54 8.97 -10.76
N ALA A 38 12.53 8.34 -11.40
CA ALA A 38 13.29 8.96 -12.48
C ALA A 38 12.47 9.09 -13.79
N VAL A 39 11.58 8.13 -14.07
CA VAL A 39 10.74 8.11 -15.27
C VAL A 39 9.54 9.05 -15.14
N SER A 40 8.87 9.06 -13.98
CA SER A 40 7.62 9.80 -13.80
C SER A 40 7.77 11.31 -14.03
N PHE A 41 8.87 11.91 -13.60
CA PHE A 41 9.18 13.34 -13.83
C PHE A 41 9.34 13.67 -15.33
N GLN A 42 9.89 12.75 -16.12
CA GLN A 42 10.14 12.97 -17.54
C GLN A 42 8.86 12.83 -18.38
N GLU A 43 7.92 11.98 -17.96
CA GLU A 43 6.71 11.67 -18.73
C GLU A 43 5.51 12.56 -18.42
N SER A 44 5.33 12.97 -17.16
CA SER A 44 4.21 13.83 -16.77
C SER A 44 4.41 15.30 -17.15
N GLY A 45 5.67 15.74 -17.28
CA GLY A 45 6.03 17.15 -17.46
C GLY A 45 5.63 18.05 -16.28
N SER A 46 5.20 17.46 -15.16
CA SER A 46 4.73 18.16 -13.95
C SER A 46 5.22 17.44 -12.70
N GLU A 47 5.75 18.22 -11.75
CA GLU A 47 6.14 17.72 -10.42
C GLU A 47 4.94 17.33 -9.55
N ARG A 48 3.74 17.79 -9.91
CA ARG A 48 2.54 17.58 -9.12
C ARG A 48 1.93 16.23 -9.45
N SER A 49 1.94 15.32 -8.49
CA SER A 49 1.29 14.01 -8.60
C SER A 49 0.29 13.79 -7.45
N PRO A 50 -0.88 13.18 -7.71
CA PRO A 50 -1.73 12.64 -6.66
C PRO A 50 -0.96 11.78 -5.66
N ASP A 51 0.05 11.05 -6.12
CA ASP A 51 0.80 10.05 -5.34
C ASP A 51 1.79 10.62 -4.35
N THR A 52 2.22 11.87 -4.57
CA THR A 52 3.15 12.56 -3.68
C THR A 52 2.44 13.42 -2.64
N THR A 53 1.10 13.44 -2.66
CA THR A 53 0.30 14.27 -1.77
C THR A 53 -0.62 13.40 -0.90
N PHE A 54 -0.63 13.65 0.41
CA PHE A 54 -1.51 12.91 1.33
C PHE A 54 -3.01 13.14 1.04
N TYR A 55 -3.38 14.34 0.60
CA TYR A 55 -4.75 14.71 0.24
C TYR A 55 -4.76 15.77 -0.88
N TYR A 56 -5.75 15.66 -1.76
CA TYR A 56 -6.04 16.65 -2.80
C TYR A 56 -7.56 16.76 -3.01
N THR A 57 -8.02 17.93 -3.43
CA THR A 57 -9.45 18.13 -3.74
C THR A 57 -9.82 17.50 -5.09
N PRO A 58 -11.10 17.19 -5.34
CA PRO A 58 -11.56 16.73 -6.66
C PRO A 58 -11.21 17.70 -7.78
N GLU A 59 -11.25 19.01 -7.49
CA GLU A 59 -10.83 20.06 -8.43
C GLU A 59 -9.33 19.99 -8.73
N ALA A 60 -8.49 19.79 -7.71
CA ALA A 60 -7.06 19.67 -7.91
C ALA A 60 -6.69 18.47 -8.79
N LEU A 61 -7.39 17.33 -8.63
CA LEU A 61 -7.19 16.16 -9.50
C LEU A 61 -7.60 16.45 -10.96
N TYR A 62 -8.69 17.19 -11.16
CA TYR A 62 -9.11 17.62 -12.49
C TYR A 62 -8.09 18.58 -13.13
N GLN A 63 -7.56 19.54 -12.36
CA GLN A 63 -6.50 20.46 -12.81
C GLN A 63 -5.22 19.70 -13.18
N MET A 64 -4.81 18.71 -12.39
CA MET A 64 -3.68 17.83 -12.76
C MET A 64 -3.94 17.10 -14.08
N ALA A 65 -5.16 16.60 -14.30
CA ALA A 65 -5.53 15.95 -15.55
C ALA A 65 -5.43 16.90 -16.76
N GLU A 66 -5.77 18.17 -16.58
CA GLU A 66 -5.58 19.21 -17.59
C GLU A 66 -4.10 19.52 -17.85
N GLU A 67 -3.33 19.77 -16.78
CA GLU A 67 -1.89 20.05 -16.82
C GLU A 67 -1.09 18.94 -17.52
N TYR A 68 -1.42 17.67 -17.25
CA TYR A 68 -0.75 16.52 -17.87
C TYR A 68 -0.94 16.43 -19.39
N GLY A 69 -2.00 17.04 -19.93
CA GLY A 69 -2.38 16.86 -21.33
C GLY A 69 -2.67 15.40 -21.70
N ALA A 70 -2.90 15.14 -22.98
CA ALA A 70 -3.29 13.80 -23.44
C ALA A 70 -2.19 12.74 -23.18
N LYS A 71 -0.92 13.08 -23.46
CA LYS A 71 0.21 12.15 -23.28
C LYS A 71 0.49 11.87 -21.80
N GLY A 72 0.54 12.90 -20.94
CA GLY A 72 0.79 12.71 -19.52
C GLY A 72 -0.31 11.92 -18.83
N ARG A 73 -1.59 12.12 -19.19
CA ARG A 73 -2.69 11.28 -18.68
C ARG A 73 -2.54 9.81 -19.10
N GLN A 74 -2.13 9.54 -20.34
CA GLN A 74 -1.89 8.17 -20.79
C GLN A 74 -0.73 7.51 -20.03
N ALA A 75 0.39 8.22 -19.85
CA ALA A 75 1.53 7.75 -19.07
C ALA A 75 1.16 7.50 -17.59
N TYR A 76 0.37 8.40 -16.99
CA TYR A 76 -0.17 8.25 -15.65
C TYR A 76 -1.02 6.98 -15.51
N ILE A 77 -1.95 6.74 -16.45
CA ILE A 77 -2.77 5.52 -16.48
C ILE A 77 -1.90 4.27 -16.66
N GLN A 78 -0.92 4.29 -17.55
CA GLN A 78 -0.01 3.16 -17.75
C GLN A 78 0.78 2.83 -16.48
N THR A 79 1.24 3.85 -15.76
CA THR A 79 1.94 3.68 -14.47
C THR A 79 1.03 2.98 -13.45
N ARG A 80 -0.24 3.40 -13.33
CA ARG A 80 -1.26 2.79 -12.44
C ARG A 80 -1.47 1.30 -12.64
N TRP A 81 -1.34 0.81 -13.87
CA TRP A 81 -1.60 -0.58 -14.24
C TRP A 81 -0.33 -1.40 -14.53
N THR A 82 0.84 -0.87 -14.18
CA THR A 82 2.12 -1.57 -14.27
C THR A 82 2.75 -1.64 -12.89
N PHE A 83 3.60 -0.68 -12.56
CA PHE A 83 4.31 -0.59 -11.30
C PHE A 83 3.36 -0.42 -10.10
N ASP A 84 2.43 0.53 -10.20
CA ASP A 84 1.50 0.89 -9.11
C ASP A 84 0.41 -0.16 -8.87
N LEU A 85 0.24 -1.12 -9.78
CA LEU A 85 -0.59 -2.29 -9.54
C LEU A 85 0.14 -3.31 -8.66
N VAL A 86 1.45 -3.48 -8.88
CA VAL A 86 2.28 -4.46 -8.17
C VAL A 86 2.64 -3.96 -6.77
N PHE A 87 2.91 -2.66 -6.61
CA PHE A 87 3.38 -2.12 -5.33
C PHE A 87 2.42 -2.40 -4.15
N PRO A 88 1.09 -2.18 -4.27
CA PRO A 88 0.15 -2.50 -3.22
C PRO A 88 0.10 -3.97 -2.84
N LEU A 89 0.27 -4.85 -3.81
CA LEU A 89 0.30 -6.29 -3.56
C LEU A 89 1.58 -6.68 -2.80
N VAL A 90 2.72 -6.09 -3.16
CA VAL A 90 4.01 -6.34 -2.50
C VAL A 90 3.98 -5.87 -1.05
N TYR A 91 3.62 -4.61 -0.78
CA TYR A 91 3.60 -4.12 0.60
C TYR A 91 2.51 -4.82 1.42
N THR A 92 1.35 -5.13 0.83
CA THR A 92 0.26 -5.82 1.54
C THR A 92 0.70 -7.22 1.95
N CYS A 93 1.34 -7.95 1.03
CA CYS A 93 1.89 -9.27 1.32
C CYS A 93 2.94 -9.20 2.44
N PHE A 94 3.91 -8.29 2.32
CA PHE A 94 4.94 -8.09 3.33
C PHE A 94 4.36 -7.79 4.72
N LEU A 95 3.48 -6.80 4.82
CA LEU A 95 2.90 -6.38 6.11
C LEU A 95 1.96 -7.46 6.67
N ALA A 96 1.05 -8.01 5.88
CA ALA A 96 0.09 -9.01 6.34
C ALA A 96 0.78 -10.31 6.80
N VAL A 97 1.77 -10.79 6.03
CA VAL A 97 2.57 -11.97 6.38
C VAL A 97 3.44 -11.66 7.59
N GLY A 98 4.12 -10.52 7.62
CA GLY A 98 4.99 -10.12 8.71
C GLY A 98 4.24 -10.04 10.05
N ILE A 99 3.13 -9.29 10.09
CA ILE A 99 2.26 -9.19 11.27
C ILE A 99 1.82 -10.58 11.73
N SER A 100 1.33 -11.40 10.79
CA SER A 100 0.85 -12.77 11.07
C SER A 100 1.96 -13.68 11.60
N TRP A 101 3.17 -13.57 11.04
CA TRP A 101 4.32 -14.39 11.41
C TRP A 101 4.85 -14.06 12.80
N PHE A 102 4.96 -12.76 13.12
CA PHE A 102 5.46 -12.32 14.43
C PHE A 102 4.45 -12.61 15.53
N VAL A 103 3.16 -12.31 15.34
CA VAL A 103 2.15 -12.51 16.38
C VAL A 103 2.00 -13.99 16.78
N GLN A 104 2.23 -14.92 15.86
CA GLN A 104 2.23 -16.37 16.17
C GLN A 104 3.38 -16.84 17.05
N ARG A 105 4.50 -16.10 17.06
CA ARG A 105 5.68 -16.43 17.87
C ARG A 105 5.62 -15.80 19.26
N LEU A 106 4.59 -15.00 19.49
CA LEU A 106 4.35 -14.32 20.74
C LEU A 106 3.16 -14.98 21.45
N ASN A 107 3.45 -15.65 22.56
CA ASN A 107 2.40 -16.23 23.41
C ASN A 107 1.74 -15.13 24.25
N GLY A 108 0.46 -15.30 24.59
CA GLY A 108 -0.26 -14.45 25.56
C GLY A 108 -0.91 -13.18 25.00
N TRP A 109 -0.83 -12.93 23.69
CA TRP A 109 -1.51 -11.80 23.06
C TRP A 109 -2.98 -12.12 22.77
N ALA A 110 -3.87 -11.17 23.05
CA ALA A 110 -5.31 -11.31 22.81
C ALA A 110 -5.62 -11.47 21.31
N ASP A 111 -6.71 -12.17 20.99
CA ASP A 111 -7.10 -12.45 19.59
C ASP A 111 -7.34 -11.18 18.76
N ALA A 112 -7.72 -10.06 19.40
CA ALA A 112 -7.87 -8.77 18.73
C ALA A 112 -6.56 -8.32 18.05
N TRP A 113 -5.40 -8.60 18.66
CA TRP A 113 -4.09 -8.26 18.10
C TRP A 113 -3.77 -9.09 16.85
N LYS A 114 -4.26 -10.32 16.77
CA LYS A 114 -4.08 -11.16 15.56
C LYS A 114 -4.86 -10.61 14.37
N LEU A 115 -6.01 -9.98 14.61
CA LEU A 115 -6.84 -9.36 13.56
C LEU A 115 -6.18 -8.13 12.92
N THR A 116 -5.14 -7.57 13.52
CA THR A 116 -4.40 -6.43 12.94
C THR A 116 -3.72 -6.79 11.61
N ASN A 117 -3.56 -8.09 11.30
CA ASN A 117 -3.09 -8.55 9.99
C ASN A 117 -4.05 -8.24 8.83
N LEU A 118 -5.27 -7.78 9.11
CA LEU A 118 -6.25 -7.33 8.11
C LEU A 118 -6.11 -5.85 7.75
N ILE A 119 -5.44 -5.04 8.58
CA ILE A 119 -5.21 -3.61 8.30
C ILE A 119 -4.48 -3.41 6.96
N PRO A 120 -3.36 -4.11 6.67
CA PRO A 120 -2.68 -3.95 5.38
C PRO A 120 -3.53 -4.43 4.20
N VAL A 121 -4.39 -5.45 4.39
CA VAL A 121 -5.31 -5.92 3.33
C VAL A 121 -6.33 -4.82 2.97
N LEU A 122 -6.86 -4.12 3.98
CA LEU A 122 -7.72 -2.96 3.74
C LEU A 122 -6.95 -1.83 3.06
N GLY A 123 -5.71 -1.55 3.50
CA GLY A 123 -4.84 -0.55 2.89
C GLY A 123 -4.61 -0.80 1.40
N GLY A 124 -4.15 -2.01 1.05
CA GLY A 124 -3.95 -2.41 -0.35
C GLY A 124 -5.24 -2.38 -1.17
N SER A 125 -6.38 -2.73 -0.57
CA SER A 125 -7.67 -2.64 -1.26
C SER A 125 -8.06 -1.19 -1.60
N PHE A 126 -7.88 -0.26 -0.66
CA PHE A 126 -8.12 1.16 -0.91
C PHE A 126 -7.13 1.77 -1.90
N ASP A 127 -5.91 1.25 -1.97
CA ASP A 127 -4.94 1.62 -2.99
C ASP A 127 -5.44 1.26 -4.39
N LEU A 128 -5.87 0.01 -4.60
CA LEU A 128 -6.41 -0.43 -5.89
C LEU A 128 -7.70 0.32 -6.28
N LEU A 129 -8.55 0.65 -5.30
CA LEU A 129 -9.74 1.47 -5.51
C LEU A 129 -9.37 2.91 -5.91
N GLU A 130 -8.37 3.50 -5.28
CA GLU A 130 -7.84 4.83 -5.62
C GLU A 130 -7.25 4.83 -7.03
N ASN A 131 -6.37 3.88 -7.35
CA ASN A 131 -5.79 3.70 -8.69
C ASN A 131 -6.86 3.58 -9.77
N SER A 132 -7.91 2.82 -9.49
CA SER A 132 -9.04 2.64 -10.41
C SER A 132 -9.84 3.93 -10.59
N ALA A 133 -10.18 4.62 -9.50
CA ALA A 133 -10.92 5.88 -9.56
C ALA A 133 -10.14 6.97 -10.29
N ALA A 134 -8.85 7.12 -9.99
CA ALA A 134 -7.96 8.07 -10.64
C ALA A 134 -7.79 7.76 -12.13
N THR A 135 -7.60 6.48 -12.49
CA THR A 135 -7.55 6.03 -13.90
C THR A 135 -8.80 6.44 -14.65
N LEU A 136 -9.98 6.12 -14.10
CA LEU A 136 -11.26 6.41 -14.75
C LEU A 136 -11.48 7.93 -14.88
N ALA A 137 -11.15 8.71 -13.85
CA ALA A 137 -11.21 10.17 -13.90
C ALA A 137 -10.30 10.75 -15.00
N MET A 138 -9.04 10.30 -15.07
CA MET A 138 -8.07 10.74 -16.09
C MET A 138 -8.51 10.35 -17.50
N SER A 139 -9.04 9.14 -17.68
CA SER A 139 -9.53 8.65 -18.98
C SER A 139 -10.79 9.36 -19.48
N SER A 140 -11.57 9.95 -18.56
CA SER A 140 -12.81 10.65 -18.87
C SER A 140 -12.60 12.10 -19.33
N PHE A 141 -11.39 12.65 -19.18
CA PHE A 141 -11.10 14.04 -19.55
C PHE A 141 -11.39 14.30 -21.05
N PRO A 142 -12.08 15.39 -21.43
CA PRO A 142 -12.38 16.60 -20.64
C PRO A 142 -13.70 16.56 -19.85
N ALA A 143 -14.40 15.42 -19.80
CA ALA A 143 -15.52 15.30 -18.89
C ALA A 143 -15.02 15.41 -17.44
N LYS A 144 -15.87 15.98 -16.57
CA LYS A 144 -15.58 16.18 -15.14
C LYS A 144 -16.43 15.23 -14.29
N PRO A 145 -16.11 13.92 -14.25
CA PRO A 145 -16.92 12.94 -13.52
C PRO A 145 -16.74 13.13 -12.01
N GLN A 146 -17.63 13.92 -11.41
CA GLN A 146 -17.52 14.31 -10.00
C GLN A 146 -17.41 13.11 -9.04
N ILE A 147 -18.12 12.01 -9.32
CA ILE A 147 -18.08 10.80 -8.48
C ILE A 147 -16.67 10.18 -8.47
N LEU A 148 -16.02 10.08 -9.63
CA LEU A 148 -14.69 9.48 -9.74
C LEU A 148 -13.61 10.37 -9.12
N LEU A 149 -13.69 11.68 -9.35
CA LEU A 149 -12.79 12.66 -8.75
C LEU A 149 -12.89 12.65 -7.22
N SER A 150 -14.13 12.66 -6.69
CA SER A 150 -14.37 12.56 -5.25
C SER A 150 -13.92 11.22 -4.67
N ALA A 151 -14.12 10.11 -5.38
CA ALA A 151 -13.69 8.79 -4.92
C ALA A 151 -12.16 8.71 -4.78
N ALA A 152 -11.40 9.15 -5.80
CA ALA A 152 -9.94 9.16 -5.74
C ALA A 152 -9.40 10.06 -4.61
N SER A 153 -9.96 11.28 -4.48
CA SER A 153 -9.62 12.22 -3.39
C SER A 153 -9.92 11.66 -1.99
N LEU A 154 -10.96 10.83 -1.84
CA LEU A 154 -11.32 10.21 -0.57
C LEU A 154 -10.47 8.96 -0.27
N PHE A 155 -10.24 8.12 -1.28
CA PHE A 155 -9.49 6.87 -1.09
C PHE A 155 -8.01 7.11 -0.81
N THR A 156 -7.41 8.19 -1.34
CA THR A 156 -6.00 8.56 -1.11
C THR A 156 -5.63 8.69 0.38
N PRO A 157 -6.29 9.53 1.20
CA PRO A 157 -5.95 9.60 2.62
C PRO A 157 -6.30 8.31 3.37
N ILE A 158 -7.37 7.61 2.99
CA ILE A 158 -7.75 6.33 3.62
C ILE A 158 -6.67 5.28 3.42
N LYS A 159 -6.15 5.11 2.19
CA LYS A 159 -5.06 4.17 1.92
C LYS A 159 -3.82 4.53 2.75
N TRP A 160 -3.42 5.80 2.78
CA TRP A 160 -2.24 6.23 3.54
C TRP A 160 -2.38 6.00 5.04
N VAL A 161 -3.55 6.29 5.62
CA VAL A 161 -3.83 6.02 7.03
C VAL A 161 -3.76 4.51 7.32
N LEU A 162 -4.35 3.66 6.48
CA LEU A 162 -4.34 2.21 6.66
C LEU A 162 -2.94 1.62 6.49
N VAL A 163 -2.18 2.07 5.49
CA VAL A 163 -0.79 1.64 5.27
C VAL A 163 0.08 2.06 6.46
N GLY A 164 0.01 3.33 6.88
CA GLY A 164 0.73 3.83 8.05
C GLY A 164 0.34 3.08 9.34
N ALA A 165 -0.95 2.87 9.57
CA ALA A 165 -1.45 2.12 10.72
C ALA A 165 -0.99 0.66 10.73
N SER A 166 -0.71 0.05 9.57
CA SER A 166 -0.21 -1.33 9.47
C SER A 166 1.21 -1.49 10.02
N PHE A 167 2.02 -0.44 9.98
CA PHE A 167 3.37 -0.48 10.54
C PHE A 167 3.39 -0.50 12.07
N ILE A 168 2.34 0.01 12.73
CA ILE A 168 2.24 0.02 14.20
C ILE A 168 2.28 -1.41 14.78
N PRO A 169 1.35 -2.33 14.47
CA PRO A 169 1.40 -3.70 14.97
C PRO A 169 2.64 -4.44 14.46
N TYR A 170 3.10 -4.17 13.23
CA TYR A 170 4.31 -4.79 12.69
C TYR A 170 5.52 -4.51 13.57
N PHE A 171 5.81 -3.23 13.86
CA PHE A 171 6.96 -2.86 14.71
C PHE A 171 6.78 -3.28 16.16
N VAL A 172 5.57 -3.18 16.72
CA VAL A 172 5.28 -3.68 18.08
C VAL A 172 5.62 -5.16 18.19
N PHE A 173 5.21 -5.99 17.22
CA PHE A 173 5.47 -7.43 17.25
C PHE A 173 6.94 -7.77 16.95
N VAL A 174 7.61 -7.03 16.07
CA VAL A 174 9.06 -7.16 15.85
C VAL A 174 9.82 -6.92 17.17
N LEU A 175 9.53 -5.81 17.86
CA LEU A 175 10.20 -5.46 19.11
C LEU A 175 9.92 -6.49 20.20
N ALA A 176 8.65 -6.89 20.39
CA ALA A 176 8.28 -7.91 21.35
C ALA A 176 8.98 -9.26 21.06
N TRP A 177 9.11 -9.62 19.79
CA TRP A 177 9.80 -10.85 19.39
C TRP A 177 11.30 -10.76 19.68
N LEU A 178 11.96 -9.65 19.35
CA LEU A 178 13.39 -9.44 19.64
C LEU A 178 13.69 -9.49 21.13
N ILE A 179 12.87 -8.83 21.96
CA ILE A 179 13.01 -8.85 23.43
C ILE A 179 12.93 -10.29 23.95
N ARG A 180 11.96 -11.07 23.47
CA ARG A 180 11.82 -12.49 23.85
C ARG A 180 13.02 -13.32 23.44
N GLN A 181 13.59 -13.11 22.24
CA GLN A 181 14.78 -13.83 21.79
C GLN A 181 16.00 -13.53 22.67
N ILE A 182 16.20 -12.27 23.07
CA ILE A 182 17.29 -11.87 23.96
C ILE A 182 17.13 -12.53 25.34
N GLN A 183 15.93 -12.49 25.92
CA GLN A 183 15.65 -13.13 27.20
C GLN A 183 15.86 -14.65 27.17
N SER A 184 15.49 -15.33 26.07
CA SER A 184 15.68 -16.78 25.93
C SER A 184 17.14 -17.21 25.73
N ARG A 185 18.05 -16.29 25.37
CA ARG A 185 19.49 -16.57 25.23
C ARG A 185 20.25 -16.40 26.54
N ASN A 186 19.69 -15.63 27.47
CA ASN A 186 20.31 -15.32 28.76
C ASN A 186 19.86 -16.27 29.89
N ASN A 187 18.88 -17.13 29.61
CA ASN A 187 18.41 -18.21 30.49
C ASN A 187 18.87 -19.56 29.93
#